data_AF-A0A1Q3HWL5-F1
#
_entry.id   AF-A0A1Q3HWL5-F1
#
_cell.length_a   1.000
_cell.length_b   1.000
_cell.length_c   1.000
_cell.angle_alpha   90.00
_cell.angle_beta   90.00
_cell.angle_gamma   90.00
#
_symmetry.space_group_name_H-M   'P 1'
#
loop_
_entity.id
_entity.type
_entity.pdbx_description
1 polymer ?
#
loop_
_entity_poly.entity_id
_entity_poly.type
_entity_poly.pdbx_seq_one_letter_code
_entity_poly.pdbx_strand_id
1 'polypeptide(L)'
;MAEEREARLLATPPEAWHVRDSLVVGWYDGPTEGFCWLEPPGARLYFSLLEERHNPHGLDDRLFTVHLLSPGTYEVLQPLFDFEGGRMDPVREERLDREVKQAIASATPLDLLVYTQNWRQVLGCWRRSAYEPRGRTWFETLGIE
;
A
#
# COMPACT_ATOMS: atom_id res chain seq x y z
N MET A 1 0.11 12.38 15.73
CA MET A 1 0.76 12.38 14.40
C MET A 1 0.15 11.31 13.49
N ALA A 2 0.17 10.02 13.85
CA ALA A 2 -0.45 8.96 13.04
C ALA A 2 -1.98 9.12 12.91
N GLU A 3 -2.70 9.28 14.02
CA GLU A 3 -4.16 9.49 14.02
C GLU A 3 -4.62 10.68 13.18
N GLU A 4 -3.87 11.79 13.20
CA GLU A 4 -4.17 12.97 12.37
C GLU A 4 -4.01 12.66 10.88
N ARG A 5 -2.99 11.87 10.51
CA ARG A 5 -2.77 11.42 9.14
C ARG A 5 -3.85 10.45 8.70
N GLU A 6 -4.26 9.52 9.56
CA GLU A 6 -5.39 8.64 9.30
C GLU A 6 -6.69 9.42 9.10
N ALA A 7 -6.95 10.41 9.95
CA ALA A 7 -8.13 11.27 9.82
C ALA A 7 -8.13 12.01 8.48
N ARG A 8 -6.98 12.50 8.02
CA ARG A 8 -6.84 13.13 6.70
C ARG A 8 -7.05 12.15 5.54
N LEU A 9 -6.53 10.94 5.66
CA LEU A 9 -6.74 9.87 4.68
C LEU A 9 -8.23 9.53 4.58
N LEU A 10 -8.90 9.29 5.71
CA LEU A 10 -10.33 8.99 5.77
C LEU A 10 -11.23 10.16 5.36
N ALA A 11 -10.81 11.40 5.61
CA ALA A 11 -11.56 12.59 5.20
C ALA A 11 -11.46 12.89 3.70
N THR A 12 -10.48 12.29 3.02
CA THR A 12 -10.29 12.45 1.57
C THR A 12 -10.95 11.27 0.87
N PRO A 13 -11.94 11.49 -0.01
CA PRO A 13 -12.59 10.40 -0.73
C PRO A 13 -11.55 9.55 -1.47
N PRO A 14 -11.63 8.20 -1.44
CA PRO A 14 -10.67 7.31 -2.08
C PRO A 14 -10.43 7.63 -3.56
N GLU A 15 -11.48 8.00 -4.30
CA GLU A 15 -11.41 8.40 -5.71
C GLU A 15 -10.59 9.67 -5.97
N ALA A 16 -10.34 10.48 -4.94
CA ALA A 16 -9.50 11.67 -4.99
C ALA A 16 -8.03 11.40 -4.59
N TRP A 17 -7.70 10.16 -4.18
CA TRP A 17 -6.32 9.80 -3.87
C TRP A 17 -5.53 9.65 -5.17
N HIS A 18 -4.60 10.57 -5.39
CA HIS A 18 -3.72 10.52 -6.55
C HIS A 18 -2.41 9.81 -6.17
N VAL A 19 -2.23 8.59 -6.67
CA VAL A 19 -0.96 7.87 -6.53
C VAL A 19 0.01 8.42 -7.56
N ARG A 20 0.96 9.23 -7.07
CA ARG A 20 2.02 9.80 -7.89
C ARG A 20 3.00 8.73 -8.37
N ASP A 21 3.35 7.82 -7.47
CA ASP A 21 4.34 6.80 -7.73
C ASP A 21 4.14 5.61 -6.79
N SER A 22 4.54 4.42 -7.23
CA SER A 22 4.43 3.18 -6.48
C SER A 22 5.59 2.23 -6.79
N LEU A 23 6.16 1.63 -5.76
CA LEU A 23 7.26 0.69 -5.83
C LEU A 23 6.76 -0.66 -5.30
N VAL A 24 6.59 -1.65 -6.16
CA VAL A 24 6.13 -2.98 -5.76
C VAL A 24 7.33 -3.85 -5.41
N VAL A 25 7.32 -4.45 -4.23
CA VAL A 25 8.43 -5.30 -3.73
C VAL A 25 8.03 -6.76 -3.56
N GLY A 26 6.73 -7.06 -3.59
CA GLY A 26 6.20 -8.42 -3.65
C GLY A 26 5.16 -8.56 -4.76
N TRP A 27 5.26 -9.66 -5.51
CA TRP A 27 4.36 -9.96 -6.63
C TRP A 27 3.94 -11.44 -6.64
N TYR A 28 2.62 -11.67 -6.62
CA TYR A 28 2.02 -12.99 -6.85
C TYR A 28 0.68 -12.75 -7.56
N ASP A 29 0.68 -13.00 -8.87
CA ASP A 29 -0.43 -12.67 -9.79
C ASP A 29 -0.92 -11.20 -9.71
N GLY A 30 -0.06 -10.32 -9.20
CA GLY A 30 -0.30 -8.91 -8.93
C GLY A 30 0.45 -8.43 -7.67
N PRO A 31 0.38 -7.13 -7.32
CA PRO A 31 1.10 -6.58 -6.17
C PRO A 31 0.62 -7.16 -4.84
N THR A 32 1.53 -7.74 -4.05
CA THR A 32 1.24 -8.22 -2.70
C THR A 32 1.74 -7.25 -1.63
N GLU A 33 2.80 -6.51 -1.90
CA GLU A 33 3.32 -5.49 -0.99
C GLU A 33 4.19 -4.48 -1.73
N GLY A 34 4.34 -3.30 -1.15
CA GLY A 34 5.10 -2.22 -1.76
C GLY A 34 4.92 -0.89 -1.07
N PHE A 35 5.39 0.15 -1.72
CA PHE A 35 5.34 1.52 -1.26
C PHE A 35 4.55 2.37 -2.24
N CYS A 36 3.81 3.36 -1.76
CA CYS A 36 3.14 4.33 -2.62
C CYS A 36 3.25 5.75 -2.06
N TRP A 37 3.27 6.71 -2.97
CA TRP A 37 3.21 8.13 -2.63
C TRP A 37 1.90 8.73 -3.15
N LEU A 38 1.06 9.17 -2.21
CA LEU A 38 -0.15 9.93 -2.46
C LEU A 38 0.14 11.43 -2.48
N GLU A 39 -0.23 12.13 -3.55
CA GLU A 39 -0.10 13.60 -3.64
C GLU A 39 -1.18 14.31 -2.80
N PRO A 40 -2.49 14.25 -3.13
CA PRO A 40 -3.54 14.41 -2.13
C PRO A 40 -3.85 13.04 -1.49
N PRO A 41 -3.97 12.93 -0.15
CA PRO A 41 -3.86 14.00 0.85
C PRO A 41 -2.42 14.29 1.35
N GLY A 42 -1.41 13.72 0.71
CA GLY A 42 -0.01 13.91 1.06
C GLY A 42 0.45 12.89 2.08
N ALA A 43 0.65 11.66 1.62
CA ALA A 43 1.07 10.54 2.44
C ALA A 43 2.00 9.60 1.66
N ARG A 44 2.91 8.96 2.41
CA ARG A 44 3.79 7.93 1.87
C ARG A 44 3.53 6.68 2.68
N LEU A 45 3.11 5.63 2.00
CA LEU A 45 2.59 4.44 2.63
C LEU A 45 3.41 3.23 2.21
N TYR A 46 3.62 2.32 3.15
CA TYR A 46 3.87 0.92 2.85
C TYR A 46 2.52 0.21 2.86
N PHE A 47 2.25 -0.63 1.86
CA PHE A 47 1.06 -1.44 1.76
C PHE A 47 1.41 -2.93 1.76
N SER A 48 0.55 -3.74 2.35
CA SER A 48 0.64 -5.21 2.31
C SER A 48 -0.75 -5.83 2.15
N LEU A 49 -0.84 -6.83 1.28
CA LEU A 49 -2.06 -7.52 0.92
C LEU A 49 -2.63 -8.22 2.16
N LEU A 50 -3.90 -7.93 2.43
CA LEU A 50 -4.68 -8.52 3.50
C LEU A 50 -5.54 -9.66 2.96
N GLU A 51 -6.24 -9.39 1.87
CA GLU A 51 -7.15 -10.34 1.24
C GLU A 51 -7.31 -10.00 -0.25
N GLU A 52 -7.55 -11.03 -1.04
CA GLU A 52 -7.77 -10.93 -2.49
C GLU A 52 -8.98 -11.77 -2.85
N ARG A 53 -9.76 -11.28 -3.82
CA ARG A 53 -10.92 -11.97 -4.37
C ARG A 53 -10.88 -11.88 -5.88
N HIS A 54 -11.08 -13.02 -6.54
CA HIS A 54 -11.15 -13.06 -8.00
C HIS A 54 -12.31 -12.20 -8.52
N ASN A 55 -12.03 -11.35 -9.51
CA ASN A 55 -13.05 -10.57 -10.20
C ASN A 55 -13.19 -11.04 -11.66
N PRO A 56 -14.33 -11.62 -12.06
CA PRO A 56 -14.51 -12.14 -13.42
C PRO A 56 -14.59 -11.04 -14.48
N HIS A 57 -14.72 -9.76 -14.09
CA HIS A 57 -14.90 -8.63 -15.00
C HIS A 57 -13.61 -7.80 -15.21
N GLY A 58 -12.49 -8.18 -14.59
CA GLY A 58 -11.27 -7.39 -14.71
C GLY A 58 -10.14 -7.88 -13.82
N LEU A 59 -9.42 -6.92 -13.25
CA LEU A 59 -8.37 -7.19 -12.27
C LEU A 59 -9.01 -7.60 -10.93
N ASP A 60 -8.36 -8.51 -10.22
CA ASP A 60 -8.83 -9.01 -8.94
C ASP A 60 -8.96 -7.89 -7.91
N ASP A 61 -9.96 -8.07 -7.04
CA ASP A 61 -10.24 -7.16 -5.95
C ASP A 61 -9.22 -7.41 -4.83
N ARG A 62 -8.49 -6.37 -4.42
CA ARG A 62 -7.45 -6.50 -3.38
C ARG A 62 -7.70 -5.53 -2.24
N LEU A 63 -7.63 -6.07 -1.03
CA LEU A 63 -7.64 -5.32 0.22
C LEU A 63 -6.23 -5.28 0.78
N PHE A 64 -5.76 -4.09 1.13
CA PHE A 64 -4.44 -3.86 1.70
C PHE A 64 -4.56 -3.26 3.10
N THR A 65 -3.66 -3.66 4.00
CA THR A 65 -3.31 -2.83 5.15
C THR A 65 -2.26 -1.82 4.76
N VAL A 66 -2.25 -0.66 5.41
CA VAL A 66 -1.28 0.41 5.13
C VAL A 66 -0.57 0.89 6.38
N HIS A 67 0.67 1.31 6.21
CA HIS A 67 1.53 1.83 7.25
C HIS A 67 2.14 3.14 6.77
N LEU A 68 2.24 4.14 7.65
CA LEU A 68 2.86 5.41 7.34
C LEU A 68 4.38 5.26 7.33
N LEU A 69 5.01 5.65 6.22
CA LEU A 69 6.47 5.69 6.13
C LEU A 69 7.05 6.87 6.91
N SER A 70 8.24 6.65 7.46
CA SER A 70 9.04 7.73 8.01
C SER A 70 9.39 8.77 6.93
N PRO A 71 9.54 10.06 7.29
CA PRO A 71 9.99 11.08 6.33
C PRO A 71 11.33 10.71 5.70
N GLY A 72 11.48 10.92 4.38
CA GLY A 72 12.71 10.64 3.65
C GLY A 72 12.87 9.18 3.20
N THR A 73 12.07 8.24 3.71
CA THR A 73 12.18 6.82 3.34
C THR A 73 11.98 6.60 1.84
N TYR A 74 11.01 7.27 1.24
CA TYR A 74 10.72 7.13 -0.19
C TYR A 74 11.89 7.61 -1.06
N GLU A 75 12.47 8.75 -0.69
CA GLU A 75 13.60 9.35 -1.39
C GLU A 75 14.88 8.49 -1.31
N VAL A 76 15.03 7.68 -0.26
CA VAL A 76 16.11 6.68 -0.15
C VAL A 76 15.85 5.47 -1.04
N LEU A 77 14.60 5.01 -1.12
CA LEU A 77 14.23 3.81 -1.88
C LEU A 77 14.16 4.06 -3.38
N GLN A 78 13.57 5.17 -3.82
CA GLN A 78 13.28 5.43 -5.23
C GLN A 78 14.51 5.28 -6.14
N PRO A 79 15.70 5.83 -5.83
CA PRO A 79 16.88 5.66 -6.67
C PRO A 79 17.39 4.21 -6.74
N LEU A 80 17.04 3.36 -5.77
CA LEU A 80 17.44 1.96 -5.76
C LEU A 80 16.55 1.12 -6.70
N PHE A 81 15.29 1.52 -6.87
CA PHE A 81 14.37 0.93 -7.86
C PHE A 81 14.52 1.50 -9.27
N ASP A 82 15.06 2.72 -9.39
CA ASP A 82 15.33 3.35 -10.69
C ASP A 82 16.54 2.69 -11.38
N PHE A 83 16.28 1.64 -12.14
CA PHE A 83 17.28 0.93 -12.92
C PHE A 83 16.70 0.48 -14.26
N GLU A 84 17.22 1.06 -15.34
CA GLU A 84 16.83 0.70 -16.70
C GLU A 84 17.59 -0.54 -17.19
N GLY A 85 16.85 -1.64 -17.39
CA GLY A 85 17.16 -2.61 -18.45
C GLY A 85 18.34 -3.57 -18.26
N GLY A 86 18.88 -3.75 -17.04
CA GLY A 86 19.94 -4.72 -16.77
C GLY A 86 19.62 -5.72 -15.65
N ARG A 87 20.62 -6.49 -15.23
CA ARG A 87 20.59 -7.24 -13.96
C ARG A 87 21.14 -6.33 -12.86
N MET A 88 20.41 -6.20 -11.74
CA MET A 88 20.88 -5.45 -10.58
C MET A 88 22.18 -6.10 -10.08
N ASP A 89 23.20 -5.30 -9.76
CA ASP A 89 24.43 -5.84 -9.18
C ASP A 89 24.17 -6.31 -7.74
N PRO A 90 24.88 -7.33 -7.24
CA PRO A 90 24.62 -7.91 -5.93
C PRO A 90 24.74 -6.90 -4.77
N VAL A 91 25.66 -5.93 -4.86
CA VAL A 91 25.85 -4.93 -3.79
C VAL A 91 24.64 -4.01 -3.69
N ARG A 92 24.08 -3.63 -4.84
CA ARG A 92 22.85 -2.85 -4.90
C ARG A 92 21.64 -3.66 -4.45
N GLU A 93 21.56 -4.94 -4.82
CA GLU A 93 20.48 -5.85 -4.38
C GLU A 93 20.48 -6.01 -2.85
N GLU A 94 21.63 -6.28 -2.24
CA GLU A 94 21.80 -6.36 -0.78
C GLU A 94 21.44 -5.04 -0.09
N ARG A 95 21.86 -3.92 -0.68
CA ARG A 95 21.48 -2.59 -0.17
C ARG A 95 19.97 -2.40 -0.24
N LEU A 96 19.35 -2.68 -1.39
CA LEU A 96 17.91 -2.54 -1.59
C LEU A 96 17.13 -3.39 -0.58
N ASP A 97 17.47 -4.66 -0.43
CA ASP A 97 16.85 -5.56 0.54
C ASP A 97 16.95 -5.00 1.98
N ARG A 98 18.12 -4.50 2.38
CA ARG A 98 18.31 -3.89 3.70
C ARG A 98 17.46 -2.63 3.88
N GLU A 99 17.48 -1.70 2.91
CA GLU A 99 16.71 -0.45 3.01
C GLU A 99 15.20 -0.72 3.01
N VAL A 100 14.73 -1.69 2.21
CA VAL A 100 13.32 -2.13 2.20
C VAL A 100 12.92 -2.71 3.56
N LYS A 101 13.73 -3.63 4.11
CA LYS A 101 13.47 -4.21 5.43
C LYS A 101 13.44 -3.14 6.53
N GLN A 102 14.35 -2.19 6.49
CA GLN A 102 14.39 -1.08 7.45
C GLN A 102 13.19 -0.14 7.28
N ALA A 103 12.78 0.16 6.05
CA ALA A 103 11.61 0.97 5.75
C ALA A 103 10.33 0.31 6.31
N ILE A 104 10.14 -0.98 6.08
CA ILE A 104 9.00 -1.74 6.60
C ILE A 104 9.03 -1.78 8.14
N ALA A 105 10.18 -2.09 8.74
CA ALA A 105 10.32 -2.19 10.20
C ALA A 105 10.11 -0.85 10.93
N SER A 106 10.37 0.27 10.28
CA SER A 106 10.17 1.62 10.84
C SER A 106 8.84 2.26 10.44
N ALA A 107 8.03 1.61 9.61
CA ALA A 107 6.72 2.11 9.22
C ALA A 107 5.76 2.06 10.40
N THR A 108 4.98 3.12 10.58
CA THR A 108 3.97 3.18 11.65
C THR A 108 2.67 2.57 11.15
N PRO A 109 2.16 1.49 11.76
CA PRO A 109 0.89 0.89 11.35
C PRO A 109 -0.25 1.90 11.39
N LEU A 110 -1.09 1.90 10.37
CA LEU A 110 -2.34 2.65 10.37
C LEU A 110 -3.51 1.69 10.55
N ASP A 111 -4.55 2.16 11.23
CA ASP A 111 -5.80 1.44 11.41
C ASP A 111 -6.70 1.58 10.17
N LEU A 112 -6.15 1.32 8.99
CA LEU A 112 -6.82 1.53 7.70
C LEU A 112 -6.77 0.28 6.82
N LEU A 113 -7.86 0.07 6.10
CA LEU A 113 -7.97 -0.84 4.97
C LEU A 113 -8.12 -0.03 3.69
N VAL A 114 -7.43 -0.45 2.64
CA VAL A 114 -7.50 0.17 1.32
C VAL A 114 -7.92 -0.88 0.31
N TYR A 115 -9.03 -0.62 -0.39
CA TYR A 115 -9.51 -1.45 -1.49
C TYR A 115 -9.08 -0.86 -2.82
N THR A 116 -8.45 -1.67 -3.65
CA THR A 116 -8.09 -1.32 -5.00
C THR A 116 -7.86 -2.58 -5.84
N GLN A 117 -8.04 -2.49 -7.15
CA GLN A 117 -7.61 -3.51 -8.11
C GLN A 117 -6.23 -3.20 -8.69
N ASN A 118 -5.85 -1.93 -8.69
CA ASN A 118 -4.52 -1.46 -9.06
C ASN A 118 -4.28 -0.09 -8.42
N TRP A 119 -3.07 0.16 -7.94
CA TRP A 119 -2.74 1.41 -7.25
C TRP A 119 -2.82 2.68 -8.11
N ARG A 120 -3.32 2.64 -9.36
CA ARG A 120 -3.68 3.86 -10.10
C ARG A 120 -5.03 4.42 -9.66
N GLN A 121 -5.89 3.59 -9.08
CA GLN A 121 -7.21 4.00 -8.62
C GLN A 121 -7.56 3.32 -7.30
N VAL A 122 -7.75 4.11 -6.25
CA VAL A 122 -8.26 3.59 -4.97
C VAL A 122 -9.79 3.58 -5.01
N LEU A 123 -10.38 2.43 -4.69
CA LEU A 123 -11.82 2.19 -4.80
C LEU A 123 -12.53 2.32 -3.44
N GLY A 124 -11.80 2.17 -2.35
CA GLY A 124 -12.36 2.32 -1.00
C GLY A 124 -11.30 2.45 0.09
N CYS A 125 -11.68 3.11 1.19
CA CYS A 125 -10.86 3.18 2.39
C CYS A 125 -11.74 3.15 3.64
N TRP A 126 -11.36 2.33 4.63
CA TRP A 126 -12.12 2.15 5.87
C TRP A 126 -11.18 2.13 7.06
N ARG A 127 -11.70 2.51 8.23
CA ARG A 127 -11.02 2.28 9.50
C ARG A 127 -11.13 0.79 9.84
N ARG A 128 -10.00 0.10 9.99
CA ARG A 128 -9.96 -1.36 10.23
C ARG A 128 -10.65 -1.73 11.55
N SER A 129 -10.36 -1.05 12.66
CA SER A 129 -10.95 -1.34 13.97
C SER A 129 -12.47 -1.17 14.05
N ALA A 130 -13.09 -0.45 13.09
CA ALA A 130 -14.54 -0.33 13.02
C ALA A 130 -15.22 -1.64 12.54
N TYR A 131 -14.44 -2.61 12.08
CA TYR A 131 -14.90 -3.86 11.51
C TYR A 131 -14.19 -5.04 12.17
N GLU A 132 -14.94 -6.12 12.37
CA GLU A 132 -14.42 -7.38 12.90
C GLU A 132 -14.98 -8.52 12.03
N PRO A 133 -14.13 -9.23 11.28
CA PRO A 133 -14.56 -10.36 10.46
C PRO A 133 -14.90 -11.55 11.37
N ARG A 134 -16.11 -11.54 11.94
CA ARG A 134 -16.64 -12.58 12.85
C ARG A 134 -16.98 -13.88 12.12
N GLY A 135 -15.96 -14.54 11.56
CA GLY A 135 -16.09 -15.75 10.74
C GLY A 135 -16.51 -15.49 9.29
N ARG A 136 -16.38 -14.24 8.82
CA ARG A 136 -16.63 -13.79 7.45
C ARG A 136 -15.33 -13.33 6.80
N THR A 137 -15.33 -13.19 5.47
CA THR A 137 -14.23 -12.51 4.77
C THR A 137 -14.23 -11.01 5.06
N TRP A 138 -13.12 -10.31 4.79
CA TRP A 138 -13.11 -8.84 4.88
C TRP A 138 -14.02 -8.21 3.84
N PHE A 139 -14.08 -8.75 2.62
CA PHE A 139 -14.99 -8.26 1.57
C PHE A 139 -16.45 -8.32 2.03
N GLU A 140 -16.89 -9.46 2.58
CA GLU A 140 -18.24 -9.62 3.17
C GLU A 140 -18.48 -8.67 4.35
N THR A 141 -17.46 -8.45 5.18
CA THR A 141 -17.56 -7.59 6.36
C THR A 141 -17.69 -6.11 5.99
N LEU A 142 -17.02 -5.69 4.91
CA LEU A 142 -17.06 -4.33 4.38
C LEU A 142 -18.27 -4.08 3.47
N GLY A 143 -19.02 -5.13 3.11
CA GLY A 143 -20.16 -5.03 2.20
C GLY A 143 -19.74 -4.75 0.75
N ILE A 144 -18.56 -5.25 0.34
CA ILE A 144 -18.07 -5.16 -1.03
C ILE A 144 -18.63 -6.37 -1.78
N GLU A 145 -19.60 -6.13 -2.65
CA GLU A 145 -20.23 -7.16 -3.50
C GLU A 145 -19.37 -7.52 -4.71
#